data_AF-A0A1X1R024-F1
#
_entry.id   AF-A0A1X1R024-F1
#
_cell.length_a   1.000
_cell.length_b   1.000
_cell.length_c   1.000
_cell.angle_alpha   90.00
_cell.angle_beta   90.00
_cell.angle_gamma   90.00
#
_symmetry.space_group_name_H-M   'P 1'
#
loop_
_entity.id
_entity.type
_entity.pdbx_description
1 polymer ?
#
loop_
_entity_poly.entity_id
_entity_poly.type
_entity_poly.pdbx_seq_one_letter_code
_entity_poly.pdbx_strand_id
1 'polypeptide(L)' 'MYPELSRVALTRPVPAYGLPAGTVGAVVGAYSDGVGYEVEFVAADGRTIAVLTLTADDLAAVPG' A
#
# COMPACT_ATOMS: atom_id res chain seq x y z
N MET A 1 -6.35 9.26 6.78
CA MET A 1 -7.15 8.69 5.68
C MET A 1 -6.40 8.94 4.38
N TYR A 2 -6.12 7.90 3.61
CA TYR A 2 -5.46 8.02 2.31
C TYR A 2 -6.52 7.99 1.20
N PRO A 3 -6.61 9.00 0.31
CA PRO A 3 -7.52 8.94 -0.82
C PRO A 3 -7.04 7.92 -1.85
N GLU A 4 -7.94 7.43 -2.69
CA GLU A 4 -7.59 6.63 -3.86
C GLU A 4 -6.54 7.35 -4.73
N LEU A 5 -5.69 6.56 -5.36
CA LEU A 5 -4.53 6.99 -6.17
C LEU A 5 -3.40 7.66 -5.38
N SER A 6 -3.49 7.69 -4.04
CA SER A 6 -2.38 8.17 -3.20
C SER A 6 -1.25 7.17 -3.13
N ARG A 7 -0.02 7.68 -3.02
CA ARG A 7 1.15 6.88 -2.73
C ARG A 7 1.31 6.71 -1.22
N VAL A 8 1.52 5.47 -0.80
CA VAL A 8 1.73 5.09 0.60
C VAL A 8 2.89 4.12 0.70
N ALA A 9 3.57 4.10 1.84
CA ALA A 9 4.64 3.16 2.11
C ALA A 9 4.26 2.21 3.25
N LEU A 10 4.70 0.95 3.15
CA LEU A 10 4.56 0.00 4.26
C LEU A 10 5.36 0.46 5.48
N THR A 11 4.76 0.44 6.67
CA THR A 11 5.47 0.71 7.93
C THR A 11 6.24 -0.51 8.45
N ARG A 12 5.85 -1.70 7.99
CA ARG A 12 6.44 -3.00 8.36
C ARG A 12 6.57 -3.92 7.14
N PRO A 13 7.49 -4.91 7.16
CA PRO A 13 7.60 -5.84 6.06
C PRO A 13 6.37 -6.76 5.95
N VAL A 14 6.11 -7.25 4.73
CA VAL A 14 5.17 -8.33 4.42
C VAL A 14 5.94 -9.46 3.72
N PRO A 15 6.57 -10.38 4.49
CA PRO A 15 7.47 -11.40 3.94
C PRO A 15 6.83 -12.35 2.93
N ALA A 16 5.54 -12.63 3.05
CA ALA A 16 4.80 -13.52 2.15
C ALA A 16 4.85 -13.06 0.68
N TYR A 17 5.04 -11.77 0.44
CA TYR A 17 5.13 -11.16 -0.90
C TYR A 17 6.51 -10.56 -1.17
N GLY A 18 7.48 -10.77 -0.30
CA GLY A 18 8.83 -10.18 -0.43
C GLY A 18 8.84 -8.65 -0.36
N LEU A 19 7.86 -8.03 0.31
CA LEU A 19 7.77 -6.57 0.43
C LEU A 19 8.45 -6.11 1.73
N PRO A 20 9.60 -5.39 1.68
CA PRO A 20 10.19 -4.80 2.87
C PRO A 20 9.36 -3.61 3.40
N ALA A 21 9.65 -3.20 4.64
CA ALA A 21 9.17 -1.90 5.14
C ALA A 21 9.71 -0.77 4.25
N GLY A 22 8.92 0.27 4.06
CA GLY A 22 9.21 1.39 3.17
C GLY A 22 8.85 1.13 1.70
N THR A 23 8.44 -0.09 1.31
CA THR A 23 7.97 -0.35 -0.05
C THR A 23 6.74 0.51 -0.34
N VAL A 24 6.83 1.28 -1.41
CA VAL A 24 5.78 2.20 -1.85
C VAL A 24 4.79 1.45 -2.73
N GLY A 25 3.50 1.63 -2.44
CA GLY A 25 2.39 1.20 -3.27
C GLY A 25 1.43 2.35 -3.56
N ALA A 26 0.40 2.06 -4.34
CA ALA A 26 -0.68 2.98 -4.67
C ALA A 26 -1.99 2.48 -4.06
N VAL A 27 -2.75 3.36 -3.41
CA VAL A 27 -4.11 3.05 -2.93
C VAL A 27 -5.01 2.91 -4.15
N VAL A 28 -5.58 1.73 -4.36
CA VAL A 28 -6.52 1.43 -5.47
C VAL A 28 -7.97 1.33 -5.00
N GLY A 29 -8.19 1.24 -3.68
CA GLY A 29 -9.51 1.30 -3.06
C GLY A 29 -9.42 1.71 -1.59
N ALA A 30 -10.39 2.48 -1.12
CA ALA A 30 -10.54 2.82 0.29
C ALA A 30 -11.94 2.42 0.79
N TYR A 31 -12.00 1.62 1.86
CA TYR A 31 -13.29 1.27 2.45
C TYR A 31 -13.91 2.48 3.18
N SER A 32 -15.24 2.57 3.16
CA SER A 32 -16.00 3.74 3.61
C SER A 32 -15.89 4.04 5.11
N ASP A 33 -15.45 3.08 5.91
CA ASP A 33 -15.16 3.25 7.33
C ASP A 33 -13.73 3.73 7.62
N GLY A 34 -12.87 3.81 6.59
CA GLY A 34 -11.47 4.20 6.70
C GLY A 34 -10.58 3.17 7.41
N VAL A 35 -11.10 1.97 7.67
CA VAL A 35 -10.44 0.91 8.44
C VAL A 35 -9.49 0.09 7.56
N GLY A 36 -9.76 0.02 6.25
CA GLY A 36 -8.95 -0.70 5.29
C GLY A 36 -8.67 0.08 4.00
N TYR A 37 -7.54 -0.22 3.40
CA TYR A 37 -7.11 0.28 2.09
C TYR A 37 -6.66 -0.91 1.25
N GLU A 38 -7.13 -1.00 0.02
CA GLU A 38 -6.52 -1.85 -0.99
C GLU A 38 -5.33 -1.11 -1.59
N VAL A 39 -4.14 -1.68 -1.42
CA VAL A 39 -2.89 -1.10 -1.90
C VAL A 39 -2.24 -2.05 -2.89
N GLU A 40 -1.99 -1.55 -4.10
CA GLU A 40 -1.25 -2.26 -5.13
C GLU A 40 0.24 -1.93 -5.04
N PHE A 41 1.06 -3.00 -5.08
CA PHE A 41 2.51 -2.92 -5.17
C PHE A 41 2.95 -3.46 -6.52
N VAL A 42 3.74 -2.68 -7.26
CA VAL A 42 4.15 -2.97 -8.63
C VAL A 42 5.68 -3.01 -8.71
N ALA A 43 6.22 -3.97 -9.45
CA ALA A 43 7.64 -4.05 -9.76
C ALA A 43 8.06 -2.98 -10.79
N ALA A 44 9.36 -2.75 -10.94
CA ALA A 44 9.88 -1.75 -11.88
C ALA A 44 9.51 -2.04 -13.35
N ASP A 45 9.21 -3.30 -13.68
CA ASP A 45 8.78 -3.73 -15.01
C ASP A 45 7.25 -3.62 -15.23
N GLY A 46 6.52 -3.05 -14.26
CA GLY A 46 5.08 -2.84 -14.33
C GLY A 46 4.24 -4.06 -13.93
N ARG A 47 4.85 -5.18 -13.51
CA ARG A 47 4.09 -6.33 -13.00
C ARG A 47 3.60 -6.09 -11.58
N THR A 48 2.33 -6.35 -11.33
CA THR A 48 1.78 -6.38 -9.97
C THR A 48 2.46 -7.48 -9.15
N ILE A 49 3.00 -7.10 -8.00
CA ILE A 49 3.57 -8.02 -7.01
C ILE A 49 2.45 -8.53 -6.10
N ALA A 50 1.62 -7.61 -5.59
CA ALA A 50 0.50 -7.92 -4.72
C ALA A 50 -0.52 -6.76 -4.71
N VAL A 51 -1.78 -7.10 -4.43
CA VAL A 51 -2.79 -6.16 -3.94
C VAL A 51 -3.18 -6.62 -2.55
N LEU A 52 -3.00 -5.77 -1.55
CA LEU A 52 -3.21 -6.12 -0.14
C LEU A 52 -4.25 -5.21 0.49
N THR A 53 -5.15 -5.79 1.28
CA THR A 53 -5.98 -5.04 2.23
C THR A 53 -5.15 -4.74 3.48
N LEU A 54 -4.87 -3.46 3.71
CA LEU A 54 -4.02 -2.96 4.78
C LEU A 54 -4.76 -1.94 5.64
N THR A 55 -4.36 -1.82 6.90
CA THR A 55 -4.91 -0.82 7.81
C THR A 55 -4.10 0.48 7.75
N ALA A 56 -4.60 1.55 8.37
CA ALA A 56 -3.85 2.80 8.47
C ALA A 56 -2.49 2.63 9.20
N ASP A 57 -2.40 1.70 10.16
CA ASP A 57 -1.17 1.45 10.94
C ASP A 57 -0.08 0.75 10.11
N ASP A 58 -0.48 0.05 9.04
CA ASP A 58 0.44 -0.58 8.09
C ASP A 58 1.03 0.42 7.09
N LEU A 59 0.53 1.67 7.07
CA LEU A 59 0.77 2.64 6.00
C LEU A 59 1.29 3.99 6.50
N ALA A 60 2.26 4.55 5.80
CA ALA A 60 2.74 5.91 5.97
C ALA A 60 2.55 6.73 4.69
N ALA A 61 2.25 8.03 4.85
CA ALA A 61 2.18 8.96 3.73
C ALA A 61 3.55 9.11 3.06
N VAL A 62 3.57 9.10 1.72
CA VAL A 62 4.77 9.41 0.94
C VAL A 62 4.62 10.82 0.37
N PRO A 63 5.55 11.75 0.66
CA PRO A 63 5.55 13.07 0.04
C PRO A 63 5.66 12.98 -1.49
N GLY A 64 4.99 13.91 -2.18
CA GLY A 64 5.06 14.07 -3.64
C GLY A 64 6.38 14.63 -4.12
#